data_AF-A0A1I3BU49-F1
#
_entry.id   AF-A0A1I3BU49-F1
#
_cell.length_a   1.000
_cell.length_b   1.000
_cell.length_c   1.000
_cell.angle_alpha   90.00
_cell.angle_beta   90.00
_cell.angle_gamma   90.00
#
_symmetry.space_group_name_H-M   'P 1'
#
loop_
_entity.id
_entity.type
_entity.pdbx_description
1 polymer ?
#
loop_
_entity_poly.entity_id
_entity_poly.type
_entity_poly.pdbx_seq_one_letter_code
_entity_poly.pdbx_strand_id
1 'polypeptide(L)' 'MTKERDEEIRQDWSAALASVEEGEDLSMDIGWCFTDDDIKELARLHKANQHREKIESLLVDCNFITEACDFNAGKYDAYL' A
#
# COMPACT_ATOMS: atom_id res chain seq x y z
N MET A 1 0.72 -17.07 -6.12
CA MET A 1 1.75 -16.05 -5.87
C MET A 1 3.06 -16.50 -6.51
N THR A 2 3.45 -15.86 -7.62
CA THR A 2 4.81 -16.00 -8.16
C THR A 2 5.68 -14.98 -7.46
N LYS A 3 6.87 -15.38 -7.00
CA LYS A 3 7.80 -14.46 -6.31
C LYS A 3 8.13 -13.21 -7.14
N GLU A 4 8.11 -13.36 -8.46
CA GLU A 4 8.41 -12.28 -9.41
C GLU A 4 7.41 -11.11 -9.33
N ARG A 5 6.11 -11.39 -9.21
CA ARG A 5 5.09 -10.33 -9.17
C ARG A 5 5.15 -9.53 -7.86
N ASP A 6 5.38 -10.24 -6.77
CA ASP A 6 5.55 -9.65 -5.44
C ASP A 6 6.78 -8.73 -5.39
N GLU A 7 7.91 -9.19 -5.93
CA GLU A 7 9.14 -8.40 -6.05
C GLU A 7 8.94 -7.16 -6.94
N GLU A 8 8.24 -7.28 -8.08
CA GLU A 8 7.92 -6.14 -8.95
C GLU A 8 7.09 -5.07 -8.24
N ILE A 9 6.07 -5.49 -7.46
CA ILE A 9 5.22 -4.56 -6.71
C ILE A 9 6.05 -3.80 -5.68
N ARG A 10 6.86 -4.49 -4.88
CA ARG A 10 7.67 -3.87 -3.81
C ARG A 10 8.81 -3.01 -4.36
N GLN A 11 9.21 -3.20 -5.62
CA GLN A 11 10.18 -2.32 -6.28
C GLN A 11 9.57 -0.96 -6.66
N ASP A 12 8.29 -0.90 -7.02
CA ASP A 12 7.61 0.34 -7.40
C ASP A 12 6.10 0.28 -7.09
N TRP A 13 5.77 0.63 -5.84
CA TRP A 13 4.40 0.70 -5.36
C TRP A 13 3.52 1.65 -6.18
N SER A 14 4.09 2.76 -6.66
CA SER A 14 3.33 3.74 -7.44
C SER A 14 2.93 3.19 -8.80
N ALA A 15 3.85 2.50 -9.49
CA ALA A 15 3.55 1.83 -10.76
C ALA A 15 2.55 0.67 -10.57
N ALA A 16 2.71 -0.12 -9.51
CA ALA A 16 1.79 -1.21 -9.18
C ALA A 16 0.36 -0.69 -8.94
N LEU A 17 0.19 0.32 -8.08
CA LEU A 17 -1.12 0.93 -7.79
C LEU A 17 -1.73 1.61 -9.03
N ALA A 18 -0.92 2.16 -9.92
CA ALA A 18 -1.40 2.70 -11.19
C ALA A 18 -1.90 1.62 -12.16
N SER A 19 -1.43 0.37 -12.02
CA SER A 19 -1.74 -0.73 -12.93
C SER A 19 -3.05 -1.46 -12.64
N VAL A 20 -3.65 -1.25 -11.47
CA VAL A 20 -4.89 -1.91 -11.01
C VAL A 20 -6.06 -0.94 -10.97
N GLU A 21 -7.29 -1.46 -10.94
CA GLU A 21 -8.49 -0.65 -10.79
C GLU A 21 -8.72 -0.31 -9.32
N GLU A 22 -8.64 -1.31 -8.45
CA GLU A 22 -8.80 -1.18 -7.00
C GLU A 22 -7.50 -1.57 -6.28
N GLY A 23 -7.28 -1.04 -5.08
CA GLY A 23 -6.05 -1.32 -4.34
C GLY A 23 -5.94 -2.79 -3.90
N GLU A 24 -7.06 -3.35 -3.45
CA GLU A 24 -7.19 -4.75 -3.00
C GLU A 24 -6.84 -5.79 -4.07
N ASP A 25 -6.82 -5.41 -5.35
CA ASP A 25 -6.34 -6.26 -6.45
C ASP A 25 -4.88 -6.73 -6.24
N LEU A 26 -4.08 -5.99 -5.46
CA LEU A 26 -2.69 -6.32 -5.16
C LEU A 26 -2.52 -7.22 -3.92
N SER A 27 -3.54 -7.40 -3.09
CA SER A 27 -3.39 -8.04 -1.78
C SER A 27 -2.92 -9.49 -1.87
N MET A 28 -3.47 -10.26 -2.82
CA MET A 28 -3.06 -11.65 -3.06
C MET A 28 -1.63 -11.74 -3.59
N ASP A 29 -1.20 -10.78 -4.41
CA ASP A 29 0.13 -10.76 -5.02
C ASP A 29 1.23 -10.54 -3.97
N ILE A 30 0.94 -9.79 -2.91
CA ILE A 30 1.86 -9.54 -1.79
C ILE A 30 1.66 -10.47 -0.59
N GLY A 31 0.68 -11.40 -0.67
CA GLY A 31 0.37 -12.34 0.40
C GLY A 31 -0.30 -11.70 1.63
N TRP A 32 -1.07 -10.63 1.44
CA TRP A 32 -1.76 -9.86 2.48
C TRP A 32 -0.82 -9.38 3.60
N CYS A 33 0.45 -9.12 3.25
CA CYS A 33 1.45 -8.69 4.21
C CYS A 33 2.30 -7.55 3.66
N PHE A 34 2.64 -6.62 4.55
CA PHE A 34 3.58 -5.54 4.28
C PHE A 34 4.82 -5.71 5.13
N THR A 35 5.94 -5.27 4.57
CA THR A 35 7.13 -4.93 5.32
C THR A 35 7.05 -3.49 5.83
N ASP A 36 7.91 -3.13 6.78
CA ASP A 36 7.99 -1.74 7.25
C ASP A 36 8.36 -0.76 6.12
N ASP A 37 9.19 -1.20 5.17
CA ASP A 37 9.57 -0.40 4.00
C ASP A 37 8.38 -0.18 3.06
N ASP A 38 7.50 -1.18 2.91
CA ASP A 38 6.26 -1.03 2.13
C ASP A 38 5.35 0.03 2.77
N ILE A 39 5.08 -0.09 4.08
CA ILE A 39 4.24 0.87 4.81
C ILE A 39 4.81 2.29 4.72
N LYS A 40 6.14 2.42 4.84
CA LYS A 40 6.84 3.70 4.70
C LYS A 40 6.67 4.31 3.30
N GLU A 41 6.77 3.51 2.25
CA GLU A 41 6.59 4.00 0.89
C GLU A 41 5.14 4.35 0.59
N LEU A 42 4.19 3.51 1.01
CA LEU A 42 2.76 3.80 0.91
C LEU A 42 2.40 5.08 1.67
N ALA A 43 2.97 5.32 2.85
CA ALA A 43 2.79 6.56 3.61
C ALA A 43 3.29 7.80 2.83
N ARG A 44 4.44 7.69 2.14
CA ARG A 44 4.98 8.79 1.31
C ARG A 44 4.07 9.10 0.14
N LEU A 45 3.63 8.09 -0.61
CA LEU A 45 2.73 8.25 -1.75
C LEU A 45 1.38 8.85 -1.31
N HIS A 46 0.81 8.32 -0.23
CA HIS A 46 -0.45 8.80 0.32
C HIS A 46 -0.35 10.27 0.76
N LYS A 47 0.72 10.64 1.49
CA LYS A 47 1.01 12.02 1.91
C LYS A 47 1.21 12.97 0.73
N ALA A 48 1.77 12.48 -0.37
CA ALA A 48 1.89 13.21 -1.64
C ALA A 48 0.57 13.27 -2.43
N ASN A 49 -0.53 12.80 -1.87
CA ASN A 49 -1.86 12.76 -2.47
C ASN A 49 -1.93 11.87 -3.73
N GLN A 50 -1.11 10.81 -3.77
CA GLN A 50 -1.07 9.82 -4.84
C GLN A 50 -1.76 8.53 -4.38
N HIS A 51 -2.61 7.97 -5.25
CA HIS A 51 -3.26 6.66 -5.06
C HIS A 51 -4.00 6.45 -3.74
N ARG A 52 -4.42 7.52 -3.05
CA ARG A 52 -4.90 7.45 -1.66
C ARG A 52 -5.96 6.38 -1.41
N GLU A 53 -7.04 6.40 -2.19
CA GLU A 53 -8.16 5.46 -2.04
C GLU A 53 -7.73 4.00 -2.27
N LYS A 54 -6.82 3.78 -3.22
CA LYS A 54 -6.24 2.46 -3.48
C LYS A 54 -5.35 2.00 -2.33
N ILE A 55 -4.51 2.89 -1.80
CA ILE A 55 -3.66 2.59 -0.64
C ILE A 55 -4.53 2.23 0.56
N GLU A 56 -5.56 3.01 0.86
CA GLU A 56 -6.49 2.75 1.97
C GLU A 56 -7.24 1.41 1.79
N SER A 57 -7.79 1.13 0.60
CA SER A 57 -8.46 -0.14 0.28
C SER A 57 -7.52 -1.34 0.44
N LEU A 58 -6.30 -1.25 -0.10
CA LEU A 58 -5.29 -2.30 -0.01
C LEU A 58 -4.90 -2.57 1.46
N LEU A 59 -4.66 -1.53 2.26
CA LEU A 59 -4.36 -1.67 3.68
C LEU A 59 -5.51 -2.36 4.44
N VAL A 60 -6.76 -1.98 4.16
CA VAL A 60 -7.94 -2.59 4.79
C VAL A 60 -8.06 -4.08 4.43
N ASP A 61 -7.94 -4.44 3.15
CA ASP A 61 -8.03 -5.85 2.72
C ASP A 61 -6.91 -6.72 3.32
N CYS A 62 -5.72 -6.15 3.50
CA CYS A 62 -4.61 -6.80 4.19
C CYS A 62 -4.72 -6.79 5.74
N ASN A 63 -5.79 -6.26 6.32
CA ASN A 63 -6.01 -6.08 7.77
C ASN A 63 -5.10 -5.07 8.49
N PHE A 64 -4.47 -4.14 7.77
CA PHE A 64 -3.71 -2.99 8.30
C PHE A 64 -4.64 -1.77 8.50
N ILE A 65 -5.74 -1.98 9.24
CA ILE A 65 -6.83 -1.00 9.40
C ILE A 65 -6.34 0.25 10.17
N THR A 66 -5.39 0.08 11.09
CA THR A 66 -4.87 1.19 11.90
C THR A 66 -4.09 2.16 11.02
N GLU A 67 -3.23 1.63 10.16
CA GLU A 67 -2.45 2.35 9.17
C GLU A 67 -3.37 3.09 8.18
N ALA A 68 -4.41 2.41 7.67
CA ALA A 68 -5.41 3.03 6.80
C ALA A 68 -6.12 4.21 7.48
N CYS A 69 -6.55 4.04 8.74
CA CYS A 69 -7.18 5.13 9.51
C CYS A 69 -6.21 6.29 9.77
N ASP A 70 -4.96 6.00 10.10
CA ASP A 70 -3.94 7.02 10.34
C ASP A 70 -3.60 7.79 9.07
N PHE A 71 -3.49 7.11 7.92
CA PHE A 71 -3.22 7.75 6.63
C PHE A 71 -4.36 8.68 6.24
N ASN A 72 -5.61 8.23 6.35
CA ASN A 72 -6.80 9.06 6.12
C ASN A 72 -6.85 10.26 7.09
N ALA A 73 -6.43 10.08 8.34
CA ALA A 73 -6.33 11.15 9.33
C ALA A 73 -5.09 12.06 9.16
N GLY A 74 -4.22 11.78 8.19
CA GLY A 74 -3.00 12.56 7.92
C GLY A 74 -1.86 12.36 8.94
N LYS A 75 -1.88 11.26 9.70
CA LYS A 75 -0.91 10.96 10.76
C LYS A 75 0.25 10.11 10.23
N TYR A 76 1.23 10.75 9.60
CA TYR A 76 2.35 10.04 8.98
C TYR A 76 3.60 9.92 9.86
N ASP A 77 3.66 10.62 10.99
CA ASP A 77 4.88 10.74 11.80
C ASP A 77 5.38 9.40 12.36
N ALA A 78 4.50 8.41 12.52
CA ALA A 78 4.88 7.06 12.95
C ALA A 78 5.46 6.19 11.83
N TYR A 79 5.35 6.62 10.57
CA TYR A 79 5.61 5.81 9.38
C TYR A 79 6.73 6.38 8.48
N LEU A 80 7.25 7.59 8.77
CA LEU A 80 8.27 8.30 7.98
C LEU A 80 9.59 8.48 8.73
#